data_AF-A0AAE3L909-F1
#
_entry.id   AF-A0AAE3L909-F1
#
_cell.length_a   1.000
_cell.length_b   1.000
_cell.length_c   1.000
_cell.angle_alpha   90.00
_cell.angle_beta   90.00
_cell.angle_gamma   90.00
#
_symmetry.space_group_name_H-M   'P 1'
#
loop_
_entity.id
_entity.type
_entity.pdbx_description
1 polymer ?
#
loop_
_entity_poly.entity_id
_entity_poly.type
_entity_poly.pdbx_seq_one_letter_code
_entity_poly.pdbx_strand_id
1 'polypeptide(L)'
;MNKSDHKVMMMQKDMKTMDSKMMESLGSKDAMYDKRFMDLMIGHHEGGIMMAKDALKKSERPEIKEMAQKIIDSQENEIKQMKDWEKSWYGN
;
A
#
# COMPACT_ATOMS: atom_id res chain seq x y z
N MET A 1 13.92 -23.72 -16.15
CA MET A 1 13.78 -22.66 -15.11
C MET A 1 14.43 -23.12 -13.82
N ASN A 2 15.11 -22.22 -13.12
CA ASN A 2 15.63 -22.43 -11.77
C ASN A 2 14.50 -22.26 -10.72
N LYS A 3 14.59 -22.95 -9.58
CA LYS A 3 13.64 -22.82 -8.45
C LYS A 3 13.46 -21.36 -7.98
N SER A 4 14.50 -20.54 -8.06
CA SER A 4 14.45 -19.11 -7.73
C SER A 4 13.54 -18.33 -8.69
N ASP A 5 13.66 -18.59 -9.99
CA ASP A 5 12.86 -17.92 -11.03
C ASP A 5 11.38 -18.28 -10.90
N HIS A 6 11.11 -19.54 -10.53
CA HIS A 6 9.74 -20.00 -10.29
C HIS A 6 9.09 -19.29 -9.10
N LYS A 7 9.86 -19.06 -8.03
CA LYS A 7 9.38 -18.35 -6.83
C LYS A 7 9.12 -16.87 -7.11
N VAL A 8 9.99 -16.22 -7.87
CA VAL A 8 9.79 -14.81 -8.30
C VAL A 8 8.56 -14.68 -9.20
N MET A 9 8.36 -15.59 -10.16
CA MET A 9 7.15 -15.62 -10.99
C MET A 9 5.88 -15.81 -10.16
N MET A 10 5.91 -16.67 -9.14
CA MET A 10 4.78 -16.88 -8.23
C MET A 10 4.49 -15.60 -7.42
N MET A 11 5.50 -14.97 -6.82
CA MET A 11 5.33 -13.71 -6.09
C MET A 11 4.79 -12.57 -6.97
N GLN A 12 5.25 -12.48 -8.22
CA GLN A 12 4.73 -11.51 -9.19
C GLN A 12 3.27 -11.79 -9.58
N LYS A 13 2.91 -13.07 -9.74
CA LYS A 13 1.52 -13.48 -10.00
C LYS A 13 0.62 -13.18 -8.82
N ASP A 14 1.11 -13.38 -7.59
CA ASP A 14 0.37 -13.09 -6.37
C ASP A 14 0.17 -11.58 -6.20
N MET A 15 1.20 -10.74 -6.42
CA MET A 15 1.05 -9.28 -6.43
C MET A 15 0.05 -8.80 -7.49
N LYS A 16 0.17 -9.28 -8.73
CA LYS A 16 -0.79 -8.94 -9.80
C LYS A 16 -2.22 -9.35 -9.46
N THR A 17 -2.38 -10.48 -8.77
CA THR A 17 -3.69 -10.97 -8.34
C THR A 17 -4.26 -10.11 -7.21
N MET A 18 -3.42 -9.64 -6.27
CA MET A 18 -3.83 -8.68 -5.25
C MET A 18 -4.23 -7.35 -5.87
N ASP A 19 -3.44 -6.80 -6.80
CA ASP A 19 -3.77 -5.55 -7.51
C ASP A 19 -5.10 -5.67 -8.26
N SER A 20 -5.33 -6.79 -8.95
CA SER A 20 -6.57 -7.02 -9.70
C SER A 20 -7.79 -7.11 -8.78
N LYS A 21 -7.65 -7.79 -7.64
CA LYS A 21 -8.72 -7.91 -6.63
C LYS A 21 -8.99 -6.58 -5.91
N MET A 22 -7.95 -5.79 -5.66
CA MET A 22 -8.10 -4.43 -5.12
C MET A 22 -8.91 -3.56 -6.07
N MET A 23 -8.60 -3.58 -7.37
CA MET A 23 -9.35 -2.80 -8.37
C MET A 23 -10.80 -3.30 -8.52
N GLU A 24 -11.04 -4.60 -8.43
CA GLU A 24 -12.40 -5.16 -8.43
C GLU A 24 -13.22 -4.71 -7.20
N SER A 25 -12.57 -4.57 -6.04
CA SER A 25 -13.23 -4.15 -4.79
C SER A 25 -13.72 -2.70 -4.80
N LEU A 26 -13.20 -1.85 -5.68
CA LEU A 26 -13.60 -0.44 -5.79
C LEU A 26 -14.98 -0.25 -6.45
N GLY A 27 -15.47 -1.25 -7.17
CA GLY A 27 -16.76 -1.18 -7.86
C GLY A 27 -16.83 -0.11 -8.95
N SER A 28 -18.03 0.41 -9.21
CA SER A 28 -18.27 1.42 -10.25
C SER A 28 -17.77 2.82 -9.85
N LYS A 29 -17.55 3.67 -10.85
CA LYS A 29 -17.15 5.09 -10.70
C LYS A 29 -18.29 6.02 -10.22
N ASP A 30 -18.96 5.65 -9.13
CA ASP A 30 -20.03 6.43 -8.52
C ASP A 30 -19.51 7.49 -7.53
N ALA A 31 -20.41 8.24 -6.90
CA ALA A 31 -20.06 9.29 -5.94
C ALA A 31 -19.33 8.78 -4.68
N MET A 32 -19.39 7.47 -4.41
CA MET A 32 -18.74 6.81 -3.27
C MET A 32 -17.42 6.14 -3.67
N TYR A 33 -17.00 6.24 -4.93
CA TYR A 33 -15.75 5.66 -5.44
C TYR A 33 -14.55 6.16 -4.65
N ASP A 34 -14.42 7.48 -4.47
CA ASP A 34 -13.29 8.08 -3.77
C ASP A 34 -13.23 7.63 -2.31
N LYS A 35 -14.38 7.48 -1.64
CA LYS A 35 -14.44 6.93 -0.28
C LYS A 35 -13.88 5.51 -0.24
N ARG A 36 -14.33 4.62 -1.13
CA ARG A 36 -13.83 3.23 -1.19
C ARG A 36 -12.35 3.17 -1.53
N PHE A 37 -11.89 4.07 -2.40
CA PHE A 37 -10.48 4.19 -2.73
C PHE A 37 -9.66 4.60 -1.51
N MET A 38 -10.10 5.62 -0.75
CA MET A 38 -9.43 6.05 0.48
C MET A 38 -9.42 4.96 1.56
N ASP A 39 -10.56 4.31 1.82
CA ASP A 39 -10.66 3.20 2.78
C ASP A 39 -9.62 2.10 2.45
N LEU A 40 -9.52 1.74 1.16
CA LEU A 40 -8.58 0.72 0.69
C LEU A 40 -7.12 1.19 0.80
N MET A 41 -6.82 2.41 0.36
CA MET A 41 -5.47 2.96 0.34
C MET A 41 -4.93 3.24 1.74
N ILE A 42 -5.78 3.60 2.70
CA ILE A 42 -5.38 3.70 4.11
C ILE A 42 -4.86 2.33 4.59
N GLY A 43 -5.63 1.26 4.38
CA GLY A 43 -5.22 -0.09 4.79
C GLY A 43 -3.97 -0.60 4.04
N HIS A 44 -3.88 -0.33 2.74
CA HIS A 44 -2.69 -0.66 1.94
C HIS A 44 -1.43 0.04 2.48
N HIS A 45 -1.53 1.34 2.79
CA HIS A 45 -0.43 2.13 3.33
C HIS A 45 -0.04 1.70 4.74
N GLU A 46 -1.00 1.36 5.60
CA GLU A 46 -0.68 0.79 6.93
C GLU A 46 0.16 -0.49 6.82
N GLY A 47 -0.17 -1.36 5.84
CA GLY A 47 0.63 -2.53 5.50
C GLY A 47 2.03 -2.17 4.98
N GLY A 48 2.11 -1.19 4.07
CA GLY A 48 3.38 -0.67 3.53
C GLY A 48 4.31 -0.12 4.62
N ILE A 49 3.77 0.67 5.55
CA ILE A 49 4.47 1.20 6.73
C ILE A 49 4.97 0.07 7.62
N MET A 50 4.17 -0.97 7.86
CA MET A 50 4.58 -2.13 8.66
C MET A 50 5.79 -2.84 8.02
N MET A 51 5.75 -3.07 6.71
CA MET A 51 6.86 -3.67 5.97
C MET A 51 8.11 -2.77 5.95
N ALA A 52 7.92 -1.46 5.79
CA ALA A 52 9.01 -0.49 5.80
C ALA A 52 9.68 -0.42 7.19
N LYS A 53 8.91 -0.42 8.27
CA LYS A 53 9.43 -0.49 9.66
C LYS A 53 10.25 -1.76 9.87
N ASP A 54 9.84 -2.88 9.28
CA ASP A 54 10.59 -4.13 9.31
C ASP A 54 11.89 -4.05 8.50
N ALA A 55 11.85 -3.48 7.29
CA ALA A 55 13.03 -3.29 6.45
C ALA A 55 14.07 -2.36 7.11
N LEU A 56 13.60 -1.29 7.77
CA LEU A 56 14.46 -0.35 8.50
C LEU A 56 15.21 -1.03 9.65
N LYS A 57 14.55 -1.97 10.35
CA LYS A 57 15.14 -2.75 11.45
C LYS A 57 16.07 -3.87 10.98
N LYS A 58 15.69 -4.58 9.92
CA LYS A 58 16.30 -5.86 9.53
C LYS A 58 17.33 -5.75 8.40
N SER A 59 17.25 -4.73 7.56
CA SER A 59 18.21 -4.55 6.46
C SER A 59 19.58 -4.12 6.99
N GLU A 60 20.65 -4.61 6.36
CA GLU A 60 22.02 -4.12 6.55
C GLU A 60 22.40 -3.06 5.50
N ARG A 61 21.62 -2.92 4.43
CA ARG A 61 21.90 -2.01 3.31
C ARG A 61 21.39 -0.60 3.61
N PRO A 62 22.25 0.44 3.61
CA PRO A 62 21.84 1.81 3.91
C PRO A 62 20.80 2.35 2.93
N GLU A 63 20.87 1.98 1.65
CA GLU A 63 19.93 2.40 0.61
C GLU A 63 18.51 1.90 0.88
N ILE A 64 18.39 0.67 1.39
CA ILE A 64 17.10 0.08 1.77
C ILE A 64 16.54 0.75 3.03
N LYS A 65 17.40 1.12 3.99
CA LYS A 65 16.96 1.86 5.19
C LYS A 65 16.47 3.25 4.83
N GLU A 66 17.17 3.96 3.96
CA GLU A 66 16.77 5.28 3.48
C GLU A 66 15.43 5.21 2.73
N MET A 67 15.28 4.22 1.83
CA MET A 67 14.02 3.98 1.14
C MET A 67 12.87 3.66 2.12
N ALA A 68 13.13 2.81 3.12
CA ALA A 68 12.15 2.47 4.14
C ALA A 68 11.69 3.69 4.94
N GLN A 69 12.60 4.56 5.34
CA GLN A 69 12.24 5.80 6.04
C GLN A 69 11.38 6.70 5.16
N LYS A 70 11.75 6.90 3.89
CA LYS A 70 10.94 7.69 2.94
C LYS A 70 9.53 7.14 2.75
N ILE A 71 9.38 5.81 2.68
CA ILE A 71 8.07 5.16 2.58
C ILE A 71 7.23 5.44 3.83
N ILE A 72 7.83 5.34 5.02
CA ILE A 72 7.12 5.63 6.27
C ILE A 72 6.64 7.08 6.26
N ASP A 73 7.53 8.03 6.00
CA ASP A 73 7.22 9.46 6.04
C ASP A 73 6.15 9.84 5.00
N SER A 74 6.23 9.31 3.78
CA SER A 74 5.25 9.61 2.73
C SER A 74 3.89 9.01 3.03
N GLN A 75 3.84 7.73 3.41
CA GLN A 75 2.58 7.03 3.61
C GLN A 75 1.85 7.48 4.89
N GLU A 76 2.57 7.86 5.95
CA GLU A 76 1.96 8.46 7.15
C GLU A 76 1.30 9.81 6.80
N ASN A 77 1.94 10.62 5.95
CA ASN A 77 1.36 11.88 5.47
C ASN A 77 0.14 11.66 4.55
N GLU A 78 0.20 10.69 3.63
CA GLU A 78 -0.90 10.35 2.74
C GLU A 78 -2.11 9.79 3.50
N ILE A 79 -1.89 8.95 4.52
CA ILE A 79 -2.96 8.50 5.42
C ILE A 79 -3.64 9.69 6.10
N LYS A 80 -2.84 10.65 6.60
CA LYS A 80 -3.39 11.86 7.22
C LYS A 80 -4.26 12.64 6.24
N GLN A 81 -3.79 12.84 5.01
CA GLN A 81 -4.55 13.53 3.96
C GLN A 81 -5.87 12.83 3.66
N MET A 82 -5.87 11.50 3.49
CA MET A 82 -7.08 10.73 3.24
C MET A 82 -8.08 10.82 4.39
N LYS A 83 -7.63 10.73 5.65
CA LYS A 83 -8.49 10.90 6.84
C LYS A 83 -9.09 12.31 6.93
N ASP A 84 -8.30 13.33 6.59
CA ASP A 84 -8.78 14.71 6.55
C ASP A 84 -9.86 14.90 5.44
N TRP A 85 -9.68 14.27 4.28
CA TRP A 85 -10.66 14.28 3.19
C TRP A 85 -11.93 13.51 3.56
N GLU A 86 -11.82 12.34 4.18
CA GLU A 86 -12.97 11.57 4.65
C GLU A 86 -13.86 12.39 5.58
N LYS A 87 -13.24 13.07 6.54
CA LYS A 87 -13.93 13.98 7.45
C LYS A 87 -14.56 15.16 6.70
N SER A 88 -13.82 15.79 5.79
CA SER A 88 -14.28 16.97 5.05
C SER A 88 -15.41 16.67 4.06
N TRP A 89 -15.42 15.49 3.44
CA TRP A 89 -16.33 15.15 2.35
C TRP A 89 -17.53 14.32 2.80
N TYR A 90 -17.36 13.51 3.85
CA TYR A 90 -18.39 12.54 4.30
C TYR A 90 -18.82 12.72 5.76
N GLY A 91 -18.19 13.62 6.52
CA GLY A 91 -18.66 14.01 7.86
C GLY A 91 -18.40 13.00 8.97
N ASN A 92 -17.45 12.08 8.79
CA ASN A 92 -16.99 11.15 9.84
C ASN A 92 -16.11 11.82 10.90
#